data_AF-X7YIF2-F1
#
_entry.id   AF-X7YIF2-F1
#
_cell.length_a   1.000
_cell.length_b   1.000
_cell.length_c   1.000
_cell.angle_alpha   90.00
_cell.angle_beta   90.00
_cell.angle_gamma   90.00
#
_symmetry.space_group_name_H-M   'P 1'
#
loop_
_entity.id
_entity.type
_entity.pdbx_description
1 polymer ?
#
loop_
_entity_poly.entity_id
_entity_poly.type
_entity_poly.pdbx_seq_one_letter_code
_entity_poly.pdbx_strand_id
1 'polypeptide(L)' 'MENVLDILRSGIDCALMGLGHASVHDLGPDDVVIPPGFTRPLGVPAARTG' A
#
# COMPACT_ATOMS: atom_id res chain seq x y z
N MET A 1 13.45 -22.79 10.01
CA MET A 1 12.12 -22.69 9.38
C MET A 1 11.66 -21.28 9.63
N GLU A 2 11.40 -20.50 8.58
CA GLU A 2 10.83 -19.15 8.74
C GLU A 2 9.33 -19.25 8.98
N ASN A 3 8.81 -18.40 9.86
CA ASN A 3 7.38 -18.31 10.11
C ASN A 3 6.74 -17.24 9.20
N VAL A 4 5.41 -17.20 9.16
CA VAL A 4 4.68 -16.24 8.31
C VAL A 4 5.01 -14.79 8.68
N LEU A 5 5.20 -14.48 9.96
CA LEU A 5 5.57 -13.13 10.39
C LEU A 5 6.99 -12.76 9.95
N ASP A 6 7.92 -13.73 9.89
CA ASP A 6 9.26 -13.50 9.37
C ASP A 6 9.21 -13.16 7.87
N ILE A 7 8.38 -13.88 7.11
CA ILE A 7 8.16 -13.62 5.67
C ILE A 7 7.55 -12.23 5.46
N LEU A 8 6.52 -11.88 6.24
CA LEU A 8 5.87 -10.56 6.15
C LEU A 8 6.86 -9.45 6.50
N ARG A 9 7.68 -9.64 7.53
CA ARG A 9 8.71 -8.67 7.91
C ARG A 9 9.75 -8.50 6.81
N SER A 10 10.27 -9.61 6.27
CA SER A 10 11.22 -9.59 5.15
C SER A 10 10.64 -8.87 3.93
N GLY A 11 9.35 -9.08 3.62
CA GLY A 11 8.65 -8.35 2.56
C GLY A 11 8.55 -6.85 2.80
N ILE A 12 8.26 -6.43 4.03
CA ILE A 12 8.23 -5.00 4.41
C ILE A 12 9.60 -4.37 4.27
N ASP A 13 10.66 -5.03 4.76
CA ASP A 13 12.04 -4.52 4.67
C ASP A 13 12.47 -4.37 3.20
N CYS A 14 12.11 -5.32 2.33
CA CYS A 14 12.33 -5.22 0.88
C CYS A 14 11.58 -4.02 0.26
N ALA A 15 10.33 -3.80 0.65
CA ALA A 15 9.52 -2.69 0.13
C ALA A 15 10.10 -1.33 0.55
N LEU A 16 10.50 -1.16 1.81
CA LEU A 16 11.15 0.05 2.30
C LEU A 16 12.47 0.30 1.54
N MET A 17 13.28 -0.74 1.34
CA MET A 17 14.51 -0.64 0.54
C MET A 17 14.22 -0.19 -0.90
N GLY A 18 13.18 -0.73 -1.54
CA GLY A 18 12.78 -0.35 -2.89
C GLY A 18 12.25 1.08 -2.99
N LEU A 19 11.63 1.59 -1.93
CA LEU A 19 11.15 2.97 -1.82
C LEU A 19 12.24 3.96 -1.36
N GLY A 20 13.39 3.46 -0.88
CA GLY A 20 14.46 4.30 -0.33
C GLY A 20 14.20 4.81 1.09
N HIS A 21 13.29 4.16 1.83
CA HIS A 21 12.94 4.51 3.20
C HIS A 21 13.69 3.66 4.23
N ALA A 22 14.02 4.27 5.37
CA ALA A 22 14.68 3.56 6.47
C ALA A 22 13.67 3.06 7.53
N SER A 23 12.48 3.67 7.56
CA SER A 23 11.42 3.34 8.50
C SER A 23 10.04 3.36 7.86
N VAL A 24 9.11 2.58 8.40
CA VAL A 24 7.68 2.68 8.07
C VAL A 24 7.09 4.05 8.43
N HIS A 25 7.74 4.80 9.33
CA HIS A 25 7.33 6.15 9.70
C HIS A 25 7.65 7.19 8.62
N ASP A 26 8.52 6.85 7.66
CA ASP A 26 8.89 7.73 6.55
C ASP A 26 7.87 7.64 5.40
N LEU A 27 6.97 6.65 5.43
CA LEU A 27 5.95 6.44 4.40
C LEU A 27 4.92 7.57 4.38
N GLY A 28 4.66 8.08 3.17
CA GLY A 28 3.69 9.14 2.94
C GLY A 28 2.79 8.89 1.72
N PRO A 29 1.84 9.79 1.46
CA PRO A 29 0.95 9.70 0.30
C PRO A 29 1.69 9.66 -1.05
N ASP A 30 2.87 10.27 -1.13
CA ASP A 30 3.68 10.34 -2.35
C ASP A 30 4.26 8.98 -2.77
N ASP A 31 4.33 8.01 -1.85
CA ASP A 31 4.79 6.64 -2.13
C ASP A 31 3.69 5.78 -2.79
N VAL A 32 2.47 6.32 -2.91
CA VAL A 32 1.29 5.58 -3.39
C VAL A 32 0.84 6.11 -4.75
N VAL A 33 0.96 5.26 -5.77
CA VAL A 33 0.33 5.53 -7.07
C VAL A 33 -1.16 5.21 -6.98
N ILE A 34 -2.00 6.21 -7.28
CA ILE A 34 -3.46 6.05 -7.35
C ILE A 34 -3.88 6.15 -8.82
N PRO A 35 -4.17 5.04 -9.50
CA PRO A 35 -4.60 5.05 -10.89
C PRO A 35 -5.98 5.73 -11.07
N PRO A 36 -6.27 6.26 -12.27
CA PRO A 36 -7.61 6.75 -12.60
C PRO A 36 -8.68 5.68 -12.34
N GLY A 37 -9.77 6.04 -11.66
CA GLY A 37 -10.87 5.12 -11.32
C GLY A 37 -10.62 4.22 -10.10
N PHE A 38 -9.42 4.26 -9.49
CA PHE A 38 -9.13 3.51 -8.27
C PHE A 38 -9.86 4.09 -7.05
N THR A 39 -9.91 5.43 -6.95
CA THR A 39 -10.52 6.10 -5.81
C THR A 39 -12.03 5.93 -5.83
N ARG A 40 -12.58 5.41 -4.72
CA ARG A 40 -14.02 5.44 -4.44
C ARG A 40 -14.31 6.57 -3.43
N PRO A 41 -14.81 7.74 -3.89
CA PRO A 41 -15.14 8.83 -2.98
C PRO A 41 -16.26 8.41 -2.02
N LEU A 42 -16.10 8.80 -0.75
CA LEU A 42 -17.12 8.58 0.27
C LEU A 42 -18.38 9.39 -0.07
N GLY A 43 -19.57 8.82 0.16
CA GLY A 43 -20.84 9.49 -0.07
C GLY A 43 -21.33 9.51 -1.52
N VAL A 44 -20.55 9.00 -2.48
CA VAL A 44 -21.01 8.85 -3.87
C VAL A 44 -21.76 7.52 -4.01
N PRO A 45 -23.05 7.54 -4.41
CA PRO A 45 -23.80 6.32 -4.67
C PRO A 45 -23.06 5.49 -5.72
N ALA A 46 -22.88 4.20 -5.47
CA ALA A 46 -22.35 3.30 -6.48
C ALA A 46 -23.28 3.37 -7.70
N ALA A 47 -22.72 3.64 -8.89
CA ALA A 47 -23.47 3.50 -10.13
C ALA A 47 -23.95 2.05 -10.17
N ARG A 48 -25.27 1.85 -10.07
CA ARG A 48 -25.86 0.53 -10.26
C ARG A 48 -25.63 0.18 -11.73
N THR A 49 -24.64 -0.66 -12.00
CA THR A 49 -24.53 -1.33 -13.28
C THR A 49 -25.79 -2.18 -13.43
N GLY A 50 -26.71 -1.74 -14.28
CA GLY A 50 -27.89 -2.49 -14.68
C GLY A 50 -27.57 -3.54 -15.73
#